data_AF-A0AAU2HH72-F1
#
_entry.id   AF-A0AAU2HH72-F1
#
_cell.length_a   1.000
_cell.length_b   1.000
_cell.length_c   1.000
_cell.angle_alpha   90.00
_cell.angle_beta   90.00
_cell.angle_gamma   90.00
#
_symmetry.space_group_name_H-M   'P 1'
#
loop_
_entity.id
_entity.type
_entity.pdbx_description
1 polymer ?
#
loop_
_entity_poly.entity_id
_entity_poly.type
_entity_poly.pdbx_seq_one_letter_code
_entity_poly.pdbx_strand_id
1 'polypeptide(L)'
;MEKSTAEFVLVAGGDDAMWPSLPYAGELVARRRAADLPVRVISSPDAGHRPRLPGEVPAPASAHFLYGGSPATDAALGAAAWPHILDVLRGARQGGV
;
A
#
# COMPACT_ATOMS: atom_id res chain seq x y z
N MET A 1 -3.37 14.46 -6.99
CA MET A 1 -4.08 13.40 -6.25
C MET A 1 -5.43 13.96 -5.79
N GLU A 2 -5.41 15.07 -5.07
CA GLU A 2 -6.51 15.95 -4.65
C GLU A 2 -7.59 16.28 -5.70
N LYS A 3 -7.28 16.26 -6.99
CA LYS A 3 -8.26 16.46 -8.07
C LYS A 3 -9.08 15.21 -8.46
N SER A 4 -8.71 14.03 -7.94
CA SER A 4 -9.37 12.77 -8.24
C SER A 4 -10.49 12.49 -7.24
N THR A 5 -11.62 12.00 -7.73
CA THR A 5 -12.76 11.55 -6.90
C THR A 5 -12.68 10.07 -6.53
N ALA A 6 -11.66 9.34 -6.99
CA ALA A 6 -11.49 7.93 -6.66
C ALA A 6 -11.18 7.75 -5.16
N GLU A 7 -11.58 6.59 -4.62
CA GLU A 7 -11.10 6.13 -3.31
C GLU A 7 -9.65 5.65 -3.43
N PHE A 8 -8.82 5.99 -2.45
CA PHE A 8 -7.40 5.64 -2.44
C PHE A 8 -7.07 4.67 -1.31
N VAL A 9 -6.44 3.56 -1.68
CA VAL A 9 -5.76 2.64 -0.76
C VAL A 9 -4.27 2.71 -1.10
N LEU A 10 -3.46 3.23 -0.17
CA LEU A 10 -2.01 3.28 -0.28
C LEU A 10 -1.41 2.12 0.49
N VAL A 11 -0.52 1.38 -0.14
CA VAL A 11 0.21 0.25 0.47
C VAL A 11 1.69 0.58 0.41
N ALA A 12 2.38 0.62 1.55
CA ALA A 12 3.78 1.02 1.61
C ALA A 12 4.60 0.20 2.62
N GLY A 13 5.76 -0.28 2.17
CA GLY A 13 6.77 -0.89 3.02
C GLY A 13 7.67 0.17 3.67
N GLY A 14 7.94 0.04 4.97
CA GLY A 14 8.86 0.91 5.69
C GLY A 14 10.33 0.61 5.38
N ASP A 15 10.62 -0.62 4.99
CA ASP A 15 11.95 -1.09 4.59
C ASP A 15 12.09 -1.13 3.06
N ASP A 16 11.31 -0.33 2.33
CA ASP A 16 11.44 -0.22 0.87
C ASP A 16 12.80 0.39 0.49
N ALA A 17 13.66 -0.44 -0.11
CA ALA A 17 15.01 -0.05 -0.51
C ALA A 17 15.09 0.47 -1.95
N MET A 18 13.99 0.51 -2.70
CA MET A 18 13.94 1.09 -4.05
C MET A 18 13.65 2.59 -4.00
N TRP A 19 12.73 2.99 -3.13
CA TRP A 19 12.39 4.39 -2.87
C TRP A 19 11.74 4.54 -1.50
N PRO A 20 11.67 5.76 -0.92
CA PRO A 20 11.03 5.97 0.38
C PRO A 20 9.49 5.95 0.27
N SER A 21 8.89 4.77 0.04
CA SER A 21 7.45 4.64 -0.21
C SER A 21 6.59 5.07 0.98
N LEU A 22 6.99 4.72 2.21
CA LEU A 22 6.23 5.09 3.42
C LEU A 22 6.21 6.62 3.66
N PRO A 23 7.35 7.35 3.60
CA PRO A 23 7.32 8.82 3.62
C PRO A 23 6.44 9.44 2.53
N TYR A 24 6.53 8.96 1.29
CA TYR A 24 5.70 9.46 0.19
C TYR A 24 4.21 9.17 0.40
N ALA A 25 3.85 7.99 0.91
CA ALA A 25 2.48 7.69 1.29
C ALA A 25 1.96 8.65 2.37
N GLY A 26 2.81 8.98 3.35
CA GLY A 26 2.50 9.99 4.37
C GLY A 26 2.20 11.38 3.80
N GLU A 27 3.00 11.85 2.83
CA GLU A 27 2.73 13.12 2.16
C GLU A 27 1.40 13.10 1.38
N LEU A 28 1.12 12.00 0.67
CA LEU A 28 -0.13 11.86 -0.08
C LEU A 28 -1.35 11.88 0.85
N VAL A 29 -1.23 11.25 2.02
CA VAL A 29 -2.26 11.25 3.06
C VAL A 29 -2.49 12.64 3.61
N ALA A 30 -1.42 13.38 3.90
CA ALA A 30 -1.52 14.75 4.37
C ALA A 30 -2.26 15.64 3.36
N ARG A 31 -1.91 15.54 2.06
CA ARG A 31 -2.58 16.30 0.99
C ARG A 31 -4.06 15.93 0.83
N ARG A 32 -4.39 14.64 0.94
CA ARG A 32 -5.77 14.13 0.87
C ARG A 32 -6.62 14.61 2.04
N ARG A 33 -6.10 14.48 3.26
CA ARG A 33 -6.77 14.94 4.48
C ARG A 33 -6.96 16.45 4.50
N ALA A 34 -5.97 17.22 4.00
CA ALA A 34 -6.09 18.68 3.86
C ALA A 34 -7.21 19.10 2.88
N ALA A 35 -7.59 18.22 1.96
CA ALA A 35 -8.70 18.42 1.03
C ALA A 35 -10.02 17.75 1.48
N ASP A 36 -10.07 17.23 2.71
CA ASP A 36 -11.20 16.46 3.27
C ASP A 36 -11.62 15.25 2.40
N LEU A 37 -10.64 14.65 1.73
CA LEU A 37 -10.86 13.50 0.85
C LEU A 37 -10.44 12.19 1.54
N PRO A 38 -11.22 11.11 1.38
CA PRO A 38 -10.92 9.83 2.01
C PRO A 38 -9.63 9.22 1.45
N VAL A 39 -8.84 8.64 2.34
CA VAL A 39 -7.63 7.89 2.00
C VAL A 39 -7.38 6.84 3.08
N ARG A 40 -7.06 5.61 2.66
CA ARG A 40 -6.63 4.53 3.54
C ARG A 40 -5.15 4.25 3.31
N VAL A 41 -4.42 3.96 4.38
CA VAL A 41 -3.02 3.54 4.33
C VAL A 41 -2.90 2.20 5.03
N ILE A 42 -2.21 1.27 4.39
CA ILE A 42 -1.74 0.03 4.99
C ILE A 42 -0.23 0.04 4.85
N SER A 43 0.47 -0.12 5.96
CA SER A 43 1.92 -0.08 5.99
C SER A 43 2.49 -1.04 7.00
N SER A 44 3.71 -1.49 6.75
CA SER A 44 4.47 -2.33 7.66
C SER A 44 5.90 -1.81 7.73
N PRO A 45 6.47 -1.54 8.93
CA PRO A 45 7.85 -1.10 9.07
C PRO A 45 8.86 -2.04 8.41
N ASP A 46 8.60 -3.35 8.46
CA ASP A 46 9.55 -4.39 8.05
C ASP A 46 9.27 -4.95 6.64
N ALA A 47 8.23 -4.46 5.96
CA ALA A 47 7.96 -4.85 4.58
C ALA A 47 8.76 -3.97 3.62
N GLY A 48 9.17 -4.56 2.50
CA GLY A 48 9.93 -3.90 1.46
C GLY A 48 9.06 -3.42 0.33
N HIS A 49 9.70 -3.30 -0.83
CA HIS A 49 9.12 -2.78 -2.06
C HIS A 49 8.08 -3.70 -2.70
N ARG A 50 8.06 -5.00 -2.36
CA ARG A 50 7.25 -6.01 -3.05
C ARG A 50 6.22 -6.67 -2.15
N PRO A 51 5.23 -5.92 -1.58
CA PRO A 51 4.10 -6.55 -0.92
C PRO A 51 3.45 -7.60 -1.85
N ARG A 52 3.21 -8.80 -1.32
CA ARG A 52 2.71 -9.92 -2.11
C ARG A 52 1.25 -10.21 -1.77
N LEU A 53 0.37 -10.13 -2.75
CA LEU A 53 -1.06 -10.35 -2.55
C LEU A 53 -1.38 -11.84 -2.39
N PRO A 54 -2.48 -12.20 -1.70
CA PRO A 54 -2.91 -13.58 -1.60
C PRO A 54 -3.11 -14.24 -2.97
N GLY A 55 -2.48 -15.39 -3.18
CA GLY A 55 -2.52 -16.13 -4.44
C GLY A 55 -1.34 -15.86 -5.39
N GLU A 56 -0.53 -14.84 -5.12
CA GLU A 56 0.69 -14.58 -5.88
C GLU A 56 1.84 -15.52 -5.45
N VAL A 57 2.62 -15.96 -6.43
CA VAL A 57 3.85 -16.74 -6.21
C VAL A 57 4.99 -15.75 -5.89
N PRO A 58 5.91 -16.06 -4.95
CA PRO A 58 7.07 -15.21 -4.72
C PRO A 58 7.88 -15.00 -6.00
N ALA A 59 8.15 -13.74 -6.32
CA ALA A 59 9.02 -13.36 -7.42
C ALA A 59 10.50 -13.60 -7.03
N PRO A 60 11.37 -13.95 -8.00
CA PRO A 60 12.79 -14.08 -7.74
C PRO A 60 13.40 -12.74 -7.31
N ALA A 61 14.46 -12.83 -6.50
CA ALA A 61 15.28 -11.68 -6.14
C ALA A 61 15.95 -11.08 -7.39
N SER A 62 16.24 -9.78 -7.34
CA SER A 62 16.99 -9.10 -8.40
C SER A 62 18.48 -9.12 -8.08
N ALA A 63 19.31 -9.29 -9.10
CA ALA A 63 20.76 -9.10 -8.98
C ALA A 63 21.17 -7.61 -9.01
N HIS A 64 20.25 -6.71 -9.36
CA HIS A 64 20.52 -5.28 -9.60
C HIS A 64 19.86 -4.37 -8.57
N PHE A 65 18.79 -4.85 -7.93
CA PHE A 65 17.91 -4.02 -7.10
C PHE A 65 17.73 -4.65 -5.74
N LEU A 66 17.83 -3.79 -4.72
CA LEU A 66 17.44 -4.12 -3.36
C LEU A 66 15.99 -3.71 -3.19
N TYR A 67 15.14 -4.67 -2.85
CA TYR A 67 13.73 -4.40 -2.56
C TYR A 67 13.48 -4.12 -1.08
N GLY A 68 14.42 -4.56 -0.21
CA GLY A 68 14.25 -4.56 1.24
C GLY A 68 13.14 -5.48 1.70
N GLY A 69 12.89 -5.50 3.01
CA GLY A 69 11.97 -6.41 3.65
C GLY A 69 12.37 -7.89 3.51
N SER A 70 11.38 -8.76 3.71
CA SER A 70 11.52 -10.20 3.58
C SER A 70 10.27 -10.78 2.92
N PRO A 71 10.36 -11.99 2.31
CA PRO A 71 9.19 -12.64 1.73
C PRO A 71 8.01 -12.81 2.71
N ALA A 72 8.28 -12.94 4.01
CA ALA A 72 7.26 -13.08 5.04
C ALA A 72 6.58 -11.75 5.38
N THR A 73 7.37 -10.68 5.56
CA THR A 73 6.85 -9.35 5.89
C THR A 73 6.12 -8.72 4.70
N ASP A 74 6.59 -8.96 3.48
CA ASP A 74 5.93 -8.57 2.23
C ASP A 74 4.59 -9.28 2.05
N ALA A 75 4.53 -10.58 2.33
CA ALA A 75 3.29 -11.34 2.28
C ALA A 75 2.29 -10.91 3.35
N ALA A 76 2.77 -10.59 4.56
CA ALA A 76 1.94 -10.08 5.64
C ALA A 76 1.32 -8.71 5.27
N LEU A 77 2.12 -7.80 4.70
CA LEU A 77 1.62 -6.51 4.24
C LEU A 77 0.60 -6.67 3.11
N GLY A 78 0.88 -7.53 2.13
CA GLY A 78 -0.07 -7.80 1.04
C GLY A 78 -1.37 -8.44 1.52
N ALA A 79 -1.32 -9.38 2.47
CA ALA A 79 -2.50 -9.97 3.09
C ALA A 79 -3.33 -8.93 3.86
N ALA A 80 -2.68 -8.02 4.60
CA ALA A 80 -3.36 -6.94 5.30
C ALA A 80 -4.01 -5.92 4.34
N ALA A 81 -3.38 -5.65 3.20
CA ALA A 81 -3.92 -4.73 2.20
C ALA A 81 -5.08 -5.34 1.39
N TRP A 82 -5.06 -6.66 1.17
CA TRP A 82 -5.97 -7.35 0.26
C TRP A 82 -7.47 -7.10 0.47
N PRO A 83 -8.04 -7.22 1.69
CA PRO A 83 -9.47 -6.95 1.87
C PRO A 83 -9.85 -5.52 1.47
N HIS A 84 -8.99 -4.53 1.76
CA HIS A 84 -9.24 -3.14 1.41
C HIS A 84 -9.13 -2.84 -0.08
N ILE A 85 -8.21 -3.52 -0.77
CA ILE A 85 -8.11 -3.45 -2.24
C ILE A 85 -9.41 -4.00 -2.85
N LEU A 86 -9.89 -5.15 -2.37
CA LEU A 86 -11.13 -5.75 -2.86
C LEU A 86 -12.35 -4.87 -2.57
N ASP A 87 -12.45 -4.25 -1.40
CA ASP A 87 -13.56 -3.36 -1.06
C ASP A 87 -13.68 -2.20 -2.05
N VAL A 88 -12.56 -1.54 -2.36
CA VAL A 88 -12.53 -0.43 -3.33
C VAL A 88 -12.86 -0.91 -4.74
N LEU A 89 -12.29 -2.05 -5.17
CA LEU A 89 -12.55 -2.60 -6.51
C LEU A 89 -14.01 -3.05 -6.70
N ARG A 90 -14.66 -3.52 -5.63
CA ARG A 90 -16.07 -3.90 -5.64
C ARG A 90 -17.01 -2.69 -5.63
N GLY A 91 -16.48 -1.48 -5.44
CA GLY A 91 -17.29 -0.27 -5.27
C GLY A 91 -18.16 -0.35 -4.02
N ALA A 92 -17.67 -1.02 -2.97
CA ALA A 92 -18.34 -1.06 -1.68
C ALA A 92 -18.33 0.36 -1.09
N ARG A 93 -19.34 1.14 -1.49
CA ARG A 93 -19.69 2.44 -0.92
C ARG A 93 -19.69 2.25 0.60
N GLN A 94 -18.77 2.89 1.32
CA GLN A 94 -18.93 2.98 2.76
C GLN A 94 -20.25 3.71 3.00
N GLY A 95 -21.26 2.94 3.43
CA GLY A 95 -22.58 3.45 3.73
C GLY A 95 -22.46 4.52 4.81
N GLY A 96 -22.92 5.72 4.50
CA GLY A 96 -23.20 6.73 5.51
C GLY A 96 -24.25 6.18 6.49
N VAL A 97 -23.96 6.36 7.77
CA VAL A 97 -24.97 6.44 8.83
C VAL A 97 -25.14 7.91 9.15
#